data_AF-A0A7J5YR37-F1
#
_entry.id   AF-A0A7J5YR37-F1
#
_cell.length_a   1.000
_cell.length_b   1.000
_cell.length_c   1.000
_cell.angle_alpha   90.00
_cell.angle_beta   90.00
_cell.angle_gamma   90.00
#
_symmetry.space_group_name_H-M   'P 1'
#
loop_
_entity.id
_entity.type
_entity.pdbx_description
1 polymer ?
#
loop_
_entity_poly.entity_id
_entity_poly.type
_entity_poly.pdbx_seq_one_letter_code
_entity_poly.pdbx_strand_id
1 'polypeptide(L)'
;MGELRRLLDKDNSYSIDEMKERWQDFCQKVQFYGVWKKMLKPPLGMEKGKLWILRVLPSLFPSPPAPPKKLRDASESLLHVLEEKEDPSSYLKKRPLPCPVLIVSSSSCLLAIGDAPITTFPKQDIAEGAIYLMANYLPFTLHTRIIQTEILLDTIHEKNLTPSYKKGMAEWKAFVGQ
;
A
#
# COMPACT_ATOMS: atom_id res chain seq x y z
N MET A 1 -11.91 13.17 -3.39
CA MET A 1 -12.64 12.10 -4.11
C MET A 1 -12.74 12.35 -5.61
N GLY A 2 -12.75 13.60 -6.11
CA GLY A 2 -12.83 13.90 -7.56
C GLY A 2 -11.55 13.61 -8.35
N GLU A 3 -10.37 13.99 -7.85
CA GLU A 3 -9.11 13.83 -8.60
C GLU A 3 -8.64 12.38 -8.71
N LEU A 4 -8.89 11.56 -7.69
CA LEU A 4 -8.57 10.13 -7.69
C LEU A 4 -9.47 9.29 -8.58
N ARG A 5 -10.76 9.64 -8.70
CA ARG A 5 -11.63 9.03 -9.72
C ARG A 5 -11.18 9.39 -11.13
N ARG A 6 -10.63 10.59 -11.33
CA ARG A 6 -10.08 11.05 -12.62
C ARG A 6 -8.74 10.39 -12.98
N LEU A 7 -7.90 10.07 -11.98
CA LEU A 7 -6.63 9.35 -12.16
C LEU A 7 -6.83 7.85 -12.44
N LEU A 8 -7.91 7.26 -11.89
CA LEU A 8 -8.28 5.86 -12.09
C LEU A 8 -9.31 5.66 -13.23
N ASP A 9 -9.62 6.72 -13.97
CA ASP A 9 -10.58 6.65 -15.06
C ASP A 9 -9.98 5.85 -16.23
N LYS A 10 -10.77 4.92 -16.79
CA LYS A 10 -10.26 3.90 -17.73
C LYS A 10 -9.73 4.49 -19.05
N ASP A 11 -10.14 5.71 -19.39
CA ASP A 11 -9.71 6.43 -20.59
C ASP A 11 -8.37 7.17 -20.38
N ASN A 12 -7.79 7.10 -19.18
CA ASN A 12 -6.57 7.82 -18.80
C ASN A 12 -5.37 6.86 -18.69
N SER A 13 -5.19 5.96 -19.68
CA SER A 13 -4.12 4.95 -19.70
C SER A 13 -2.72 5.53 -19.50
N TYR A 14 -2.49 6.75 -20.02
CA TYR A 14 -1.24 7.50 -19.84
C TYR A 14 -0.92 7.77 -18.35
N SER A 15 -1.94 7.90 -17.48
CA SER A 15 -1.77 8.13 -16.04
C SER A 15 -1.44 6.85 -15.26
N ILE A 16 -1.94 5.68 -15.68
CA ILE A 16 -1.73 4.42 -14.93
C ILE A 16 -0.33 3.86 -15.19
N ASP A 17 0.19 3.93 -16.41
CA ASP A 17 1.52 3.43 -16.71
C ASP A 17 2.62 4.28 -16.03
N GLU A 18 2.48 5.60 -16.01
CA GLU A 18 3.34 6.49 -15.22
C GLU A 18 3.25 6.21 -13.71
N MET A 19 2.06 5.85 -13.20
CA MET A 19 1.91 5.42 -11.81
C MET A 19 2.57 4.07 -11.55
N LYS A 20 2.51 3.13 -12.51
CA LYS A 20 3.18 1.83 -12.43
C LYS A 20 4.70 1.99 -12.42
N GLU A 21 5.23 2.92 -13.22
CA GLU A 21 6.66 3.26 -13.23
C GLU A 21 7.10 3.88 -11.90
N ARG A 22 6.39 4.91 -11.41
CA ARG A 22 6.64 5.49 -10.08
C ARG A 22 6.52 4.46 -8.96
N TRP A 23 5.57 3.54 -9.06
CA TRP A 23 5.45 2.43 -8.13
C TRP A 23 6.68 1.52 -8.17
N GLN A 24 7.24 1.20 -9.35
CA GLN A 24 8.48 0.42 -9.45
C GLN A 24 9.67 1.14 -8.82
N ASP A 25 9.86 2.42 -9.14
CA ASP A 25 10.97 3.22 -8.59
C ASP A 25 10.86 3.36 -7.06
N PHE A 26 9.66 3.70 -6.56
CA PHE A 26 9.37 3.71 -5.14
C PHE A 26 9.66 2.36 -4.49
N CYS A 27 9.26 1.27 -5.15
CA CYS A 27 9.52 -0.08 -4.64
C CYS A 27 11.01 -0.37 -4.46
N GLN A 28 11.85 0.03 -5.41
CA GLN A 28 13.29 -0.12 -5.31
C GLN A 28 13.84 0.70 -4.14
N LYS A 29 13.48 1.97 -4.03
CA LYS A 29 13.92 2.85 -2.94
C LYS A 29 13.52 2.32 -1.56
N VAL A 30 12.29 1.82 -1.42
CA VAL A 30 11.79 1.26 -0.14
C VAL A 30 12.57 0.01 0.27
N GLN A 31 13.01 -0.83 -0.68
CA GLN A 31 13.84 -1.98 -0.36
C GLN A 31 15.18 -1.55 0.27
N PHE A 32 15.87 -0.58 -0.35
CA PHE A 32 17.12 -0.07 0.22
C PHE A 32 16.89 0.64 1.56
N TYR A 33 15.81 1.41 1.67
CA TYR A 33 15.45 2.09 2.92
C TYR A 33 15.19 1.08 4.05
N GLY A 34 14.49 -0.01 3.77
CA GLY A 34 14.25 -1.04 4.77
C GLY A 34 15.51 -1.80 5.19
N VAL A 35 16.47 -2.00 4.28
CA VAL A 35 17.79 -2.54 4.62
C VAL A 35 18.56 -1.55 5.49
N TRP A 36 18.57 -0.26 5.13
CA TRP A 36 19.21 0.80 5.89
C TRP A 36 18.63 0.92 7.32
N LYS A 37 17.30 0.80 7.45
CA LYS A 37 16.59 0.74 8.74
C LYS A 37 16.81 -0.55 9.52
N LYS A 38 17.57 -1.52 8.98
CA LYS A 38 17.76 -2.87 9.55
C LYS A 38 16.44 -3.65 9.73
N MET A 39 15.40 -3.26 9.00
CA MET A 39 14.09 -3.91 9.01
C MET A 39 14.01 -5.00 7.93
N LEU A 40 14.97 -5.03 6.99
CA LEU A 40 15.09 -5.99 5.90
C LEU A 40 16.47 -6.66 5.88
N LYS A 41 16.51 -7.94 5.49
CA LYS A 41 17.75 -8.69 5.22
C LYS A 41 17.98 -8.78 3.70
N PRO A 42 19.18 -8.42 3.18
CA PRO A 42 19.55 -8.70 1.79
C PRO A 42 19.81 -10.21 1.55
N PRO A 43 19.63 -10.77 0.34
CA PRO A 43 19.05 -10.21 -0.88
C PRO A 43 17.59 -10.68 -1.10
N LEU A 44 16.65 -9.74 -1.33
CA LEU A 44 15.28 -10.05 -1.74
C LEU A 44 15.22 -10.14 -3.27
N GLY A 45 14.87 -11.30 -3.81
CA GLY A 45 14.65 -11.47 -5.26
C GLY A 45 13.53 -10.56 -5.77
N MET A 46 13.76 -9.92 -6.94
CA MET A 46 12.89 -8.87 -7.51
C MET A 46 11.43 -9.30 -7.70
N GLU A 47 11.15 -10.56 -8.04
CA GLU A 47 9.77 -11.06 -8.22
C GLU A 47 8.96 -11.12 -6.93
N LYS A 48 9.60 -11.32 -5.77
CA LYS A 48 8.93 -11.28 -4.46
C LYS A 48 8.74 -9.84 -3.95
N GLY A 49 9.32 -8.85 -4.64
CA GLY A 49 9.45 -7.47 -4.18
C GLY A 49 8.13 -6.72 -4.04
N LYS A 50 7.21 -6.81 -5.02
CA LYS A 50 6.01 -5.96 -5.07
C LYS A 50 5.01 -6.27 -3.95
N LEU A 51 4.75 -7.55 -3.72
CA LEU A 51 3.90 -8.03 -2.62
C LEU A 51 4.54 -7.76 -1.25
N TRP A 52 5.86 -7.96 -1.16
CA TRP A 52 6.64 -7.76 0.06
C TRP A 52 6.59 -6.32 0.57
N ILE A 53 6.67 -5.35 -0.35
CA ILE A 53 6.66 -3.93 0.02
C ILE A 53 5.35 -3.57 0.70
N LEU A 54 4.21 -4.04 0.20
CA LEU A 54 2.91 -3.87 0.86
C LEU A 54 2.87 -4.44 2.28
N ARG A 55 3.63 -5.50 2.55
CA ARG A 55 3.74 -6.08 3.91
C ARG A 55 4.61 -5.22 4.84
N VAL A 56 5.67 -4.63 4.32
CA VAL A 56 6.69 -3.96 5.14
C VAL A 56 6.42 -2.47 5.34
N LEU A 57 5.67 -1.84 4.43
CA LEU A 57 5.33 -0.42 4.49
C LEU A 57 4.75 0.04 5.84
N PRO A 58 3.79 -0.69 6.46
CA PRO A 58 3.26 -0.32 7.77
C PRO A 58 4.32 -0.28 8.88
N SER A 59 5.34 -1.14 8.79
CA SER A 59 6.44 -1.23 9.76
C SER A 59 7.52 -0.18 9.52
N LEU A 60 7.79 0.18 8.25
CA LEU A 60 8.76 1.23 7.90
C LEU A 60 8.24 2.63 8.22
N PHE A 61 6.93 2.82 8.13
CA PHE A 61 6.28 4.11 8.36
C PHE A 61 5.12 3.94 9.36
N PRO A 62 5.45 3.67 10.64
CA PRO A 62 4.44 3.39 11.66
C PRO A 62 3.58 4.62 11.95
N SER A 63 2.26 4.44 11.89
CA SER A 63 1.29 5.48 12.24
C SER A 63 0.86 5.34 13.71
N PRO A 64 0.87 6.41 14.52
CA PRO A 64 0.14 6.45 15.78
C PRO A 64 -1.37 6.66 15.54
N PRO A 65 -2.28 6.05 16.33
CA PRO A 65 -2.02 5.01 17.34
C PRO A 65 -1.71 3.65 16.69
N ALA A 66 -1.04 2.78 17.44
CA ALA A 66 -0.70 1.42 17.00
C ALA A 66 -1.92 0.68 16.41
N PRO A 67 -1.73 -0.23 15.44
CA PRO A 67 -2.82 -1.06 14.91
C PRO A 67 -3.63 -1.68 16.07
N PRO A 68 -4.95 -1.83 15.94
CA PRO A 68 -5.74 -2.43 17.01
C PRO A 68 -5.13 -3.77 17.42
N LYS A 69 -5.08 -4.06 18.72
CA LYS A 69 -4.45 -5.27 19.31
C LYS A 69 -4.89 -6.61 18.69
N LYS A 70 -5.97 -6.61 17.89
CA LYS A 70 -6.51 -7.78 17.17
C LYS A 70 -5.83 -8.05 15.83
N LEU A 71 -5.06 -7.11 15.26
CA LEU A 71 -4.24 -7.37 14.08
C LEU A 71 -2.99 -8.13 14.51
N ARG A 72 -2.76 -9.32 13.93
CA ARG A 72 -1.60 -10.15 14.28
C ARG A 72 -0.31 -9.52 13.78
N ASP A 73 -0.37 -8.86 12.62
CA ASP A 73 0.76 -8.20 11.97
C ASP A 73 0.31 -6.89 11.31
N ALA A 74 1.16 -5.86 11.32
CA ALA A 74 0.86 -4.57 10.67
C ALA A 74 0.65 -4.72 9.16
N SER A 75 1.24 -5.75 8.53
CA SER A 75 1.05 -6.10 7.11
C SER A 75 -0.39 -6.50 6.75
N GLU A 76 -1.15 -7.09 7.68
CA GLU A 76 -2.57 -7.47 7.50
C GLU A 76 -3.49 -6.26 7.33
N SER A 77 -2.98 -5.05 7.60
CA SER A 77 -3.72 -3.80 7.36
C SER A 77 -3.91 -3.49 5.88
N LEU A 78 -2.97 -3.92 5.02
CA LEU A 78 -2.96 -3.60 3.59
C LEU A 78 -3.09 -4.83 2.70
N LEU A 79 -2.57 -5.97 3.14
CA LEU A 79 -2.43 -7.16 2.31
C LEU A 79 -2.79 -8.42 3.08
N HIS A 80 -3.57 -9.30 2.44
CA HIS A 80 -3.76 -10.67 2.87
C HIS A 80 -3.40 -11.63 1.74
N VAL A 81 -2.72 -12.73 2.04
CA VAL A 81 -2.48 -13.80 1.06
C VAL A 81 -3.31 -14.99 1.50
N LEU A 82 -4.25 -15.40 0.65
CA LEU A 82 -5.16 -16.49 0.97
C LEU A 82 -4.41 -17.81 1.08
N GLU A 83 -4.74 -18.57 2.13
CA GLU A 83 -4.40 -19.98 2.20
C GLU A 83 -5.25 -20.77 1.19
N GLU A 84 -4.79 -21.95 0.76
CA GLU A 84 -5.44 -22.75 -0.30
C GLU A 84 -6.92 -23.09 -0.03
N LYS A 85 -7.34 -23.09 1.24
CA LYS A 85 -8.71 -23.40 1.68
C LYS A 85 -9.45 -22.19 2.26
N GLU A 86 -8.84 -21.02 2.24
CA GLU A 86 -9.41 -19.83 2.82
C GLU A 86 -10.35 -19.13 1.84
N ASP A 87 -11.61 -18.97 2.25
CA ASP A 87 -12.59 -18.21 1.47
C ASP A 87 -12.43 -16.70 1.72
N PRO A 88 -12.23 -15.88 0.68
CA PRO A 88 -12.06 -14.44 0.82
C PRO A 88 -13.22 -13.75 1.55
N SER A 89 -14.46 -14.19 1.32
CA SER A 89 -15.64 -13.57 1.95
C SER A 89 -15.67 -13.85 3.46
N SER A 90 -15.28 -15.06 3.84
CA SER A 90 -15.16 -15.51 5.23
C SER A 90 -14.03 -14.79 5.96
N TYR A 91 -12.91 -14.52 5.29
CA TYR A 91 -11.85 -13.67 5.81
C TYR A 91 -12.35 -12.24 6.07
N LEU A 92 -12.98 -11.61 5.07
CA LEU A 92 -13.46 -10.23 5.18
C LEU A 92 -14.46 -10.05 6.33
N LYS A 93 -15.39 -10.99 6.53
CA LYS A 93 -16.36 -10.96 7.65
C LYS A 93 -15.72 -11.03 9.04
N LYS A 94 -14.57 -11.71 9.15
CA LYS A 94 -13.84 -11.85 10.42
C LYS A 94 -12.87 -10.70 10.68
N ARG A 95 -12.60 -9.88 9.65
CA ARG A 95 -11.59 -8.85 9.70
C ARG A 95 -12.02 -7.71 10.63
N PRO A 96 -11.17 -7.31 11.59
CA PRO A 96 -11.53 -6.30 12.58
C PRO A 96 -11.45 -4.85 12.05
N LEU A 97 -11.02 -4.66 10.80
CA LEU A 97 -10.78 -3.35 10.20
C LEU A 97 -11.66 -3.12 8.97
N PRO A 98 -12.43 -2.02 8.91
CA PRO A 98 -13.19 -1.63 7.72
C PRO A 98 -12.31 -0.98 6.64
N CYS A 99 -10.99 -1.02 6.77
CA CYS A 99 -10.08 -0.37 5.84
C CYS A 99 -9.93 -1.19 4.53
N PRO A 100 -9.53 -0.56 3.42
CA PRO A 100 -9.26 -1.30 2.19
C PRO A 100 -8.18 -2.37 2.36
N VAL A 101 -8.31 -3.51 1.69
CA VAL A 101 -7.33 -4.60 1.72
C VAL A 101 -7.20 -5.24 0.35
N LEU A 102 -5.96 -5.55 -0.03
CA LEU A 102 -5.65 -6.34 -1.20
C LEU A 102 -5.49 -7.81 -0.79
N ILE A 103 -6.40 -8.66 -1.22
CA ILE A 103 -6.38 -10.10 -0.98
C ILE A 103 -5.77 -10.77 -2.19
N VAL A 104 -4.71 -11.55 -2.00
CA VAL A 104 -3.98 -12.22 -3.10
C VAL A 104 -4.21 -13.72 -3.02
N SER A 105 -4.72 -14.29 -4.11
CA SER A 105 -4.94 -15.71 -4.30
C SER A 105 -3.84 -16.33 -5.18
N SER A 106 -4.02 -17.60 -5.55
CA SER A 106 -3.13 -18.27 -6.49
C SER A 106 -3.16 -17.63 -7.89
N SER A 107 -4.31 -17.08 -8.32
CA SER A 107 -4.55 -16.60 -9.69
C SER A 107 -4.95 -15.12 -9.81
N SER A 108 -5.41 -14.48 -8.73
CA SER A 108 -5.99 -13.13 -8.76
C SER A 108 -5.66 -12.31 -7.51
N CYS A 109 -5.90 -11.00 -7.60
CA CYS A 109 -5.89 -10.07 -6.48
C CYS A 109 -7.25 -9.39 -6.38
N LEU A 110 -7.90 -9.48 -5.22
CA LEU A 110 -9.17 -8.84 -4.92
C LEU A 110 -8.93 -7.62 -4.03
N LEU A 111 -9.39 -6.45 -4.47
CA LEU A 111 -9.47 -5.27 -3.62
C LEU A 111 -10.85 -5.22 -2.96
N ALA A 112 -10.89 -5.09 -1.64
CA ALA A 112 -12.12 -4.98 -0.86
C ALA A 112 -12.03 -3.84 0.15
N ILE A 113 -13.17 -3.26 0.55
CA ILE A 113 -13.30 -2.27 1.63
C ILE A 113 -14.37 -2.78 2.61
N GLY A 114 -13.98 -3.00 3.86
CA GLY A 114 -14.86 -3.69 4.80
C GLY A 114 -15.14 -5.12 4.33
N ASP A 115 -16.41 -5.48 4.15
CA ASP A 115 -16.87 -6.76 3.59
C ASP A 115 -17.23 -6.68 2.10
N ALA A 116 -17.13 -5.49 1.49
CA ALA A 116 -17.53 -5.26 0.12
C ALA A 116 -16.33 -5.40 -0.85
N PRO A 117 -16.40 -6.32 -1.83
CA PRO A 117 -15.43 -6.36 -2.92
C PRO A 117 -15.60 -5.13 -3.82
N ILE A 118 -14.49 -4.51 -4.23
CA ILE A 118 -14.48 -3.35 -5.14
C ILE A 118 -14.16 -3.79 -6.56
N THR A 119 -13.07 -4.52 -6.72
CA THR A 119 -12.57 -4.94 -8.05
C THR A 119 -11.57 -6.09 -7.91
N THR A 120 -11.39 -6.84 -8.99
CA THR A 120 -10.47 -7.98 -9.08
C THR A 120 -9.50 -7.78 -10.23
N PHE A 121 -8.23 -8.10 -9.98
CA PHE A 121 -7.14 -8.02 -10.95
C PHE A 121 -6.51 -9.41 -11.15
N PRO A 122 -5.95 -9.69 -12.34
CA PRO A 122 -5.02 -10.80 -12.50
C PRO A 122 -3.85 -10.66 -11.54
N LYS A 123 -3.31 -11.77 -11.00
CA LYS A 123 -2.21 -11.72 -10.03
C LYS A 123 -0.94 -11.02 -10.55
N GLN A 124 -0.68 -11.13 -11.85
CA GLN A 124 0.42 -10.45 -12.52
C GLN A 124 0.31 -8.92 -12.42
N ASP A 125 -0.90 -8.39 -12.28
CA ASP A 125 -1.21 -6.96 -12.19
C ASP A 125 -1.33 -6.48 -10.74
N ILE A 126 -0.62 -7.14 -9.81
CA ILE A 126 -0.62 -6.76 -8.39
C ILE A 126 -0.18 -5.30 -8.16
N ALA A 127 0.66 -4.75 -9.04
CA ALA A 127 1.04 -3.34 -9.00
C ALA A 127 -0.17 -2.42 -9.20
N GLU A 128 -1.09 -2.80 -10.10
CA GLU A 128 -2.34 -2.08 -10.31
C GLU A 128 -3.26 -2.23 -9.11
N GLY A 129 -3.41 -3.45 -8.57
CA GLY A 129 -4.12 -3.67 -7.32
C GLY A 129 -3.56 -2.85 -6.15
N ALA A 130 -2.24 -2.67 -6.08
CA ALA A 130 -1.58 -1.80 -5.11
C ALA A 130 -1.94 -0.33 -5.35
N ILE A 131 -1.89 0.15 -6.59
CA ILE A 131 -2.28 1.54 -6.94
C ILE A 131 -3.73 1.81 -6.56
N TYR A 132 -4.64 0.90 -6.89
CA TYR A 132 -6.05 1.00 -6.50
C TYR A 132 -6.23 0.91 -4.98
N LEU A 133 -5.49 0.05 -4.28
CA LEU A 133 -5.51 0.00 -2.81
C LEU A 133 -5.11 1.35 -2.23
N MET A 134 -3.98 1.90 -2.69
CA MET A 134 -3.43 3.18 -2.22
C MET A 134 -4.39 4.34 -2.49
N ALA A 135 -5.04 4.32 -3.65
CA ALA A 135 -6.07 5.27 -4.02
C ALA A 135 -7.33 5.21 -3.15
N ASN A 136 -7.72 4.02 -2.69
CA ASN A 136 -8.92 3.85 -1.86
C ASN A 136 -8.63 4.00 -0.36
N TYR A 137 -7.37 3.94 0.08
CA TYR A 137 -6.95 4.01 1.49
C TYR A 137 -6.77 5.45 2.02
N LEU A 138 -7.28 6.46 1.32
CA LEU A 138 -6.80 7.84 1.45
C LEU A 138 -6.89 8.53 2.84
N PRO A 139 -7.71 8.13 3.83
CA PRO A 139 -7.71 8.85 5.11
C PRO A 139 -6.79 8.33 6.22
N PHE A 140 -6.36 7.06 6.24
CA PHE A 140 -6.27 6.38 7.55
C PHE A 140 -4.89 6.25 8.21
N THR A 141 -3.74 6.27 7.51
CA THR A 141 -2.44 6.02 8.17
C THR A 141 -1.24 6.74 7.52
N LEU A 142 -0.14 6.86 8.27
CA LEU A 142 1.10 7.53 7.83
C LEU A 142 1.75 6.90 6.59
N HIS A 143 1.90 5.58 6.55
CA HIS A 143 2.48 4.86 5.40
C HIS A 143 1.76 5.15 4.09
N THR A 144 0.43 5.35 4.11
CA THR A 144 -0.33 5.66 2.90
C THR A 144 -0.17 7.10 2.42
N ARG A 145 0.26 8.03 3.29
CA ARG A 145 0.51 9.44 2.95
C ARG A 145 1.85 9.64 2.24
N ILE A 146 2.89 8.92 2.66
CA ILE A 146 4.19 8.92 1.98
C ILE A 146 4.02 8.40 0.56
N ILE A 147 3.27 7.31 0.43
CA ILE A 147 2.87 6.73 -0.85
C ILE A 147 2.04 7.69 -1.71
N GLN A 148 1.06 8.39 -1.14
CA GLN A 148 0.26 9.40 -1.88
C GLN A 148 1.15 10.49 -2.48
N THR A 149 2.16 10.92 -1.73
CA THR A 149 3.08 11.96 -2.17
C THR A 149 4.01 11.44 -3.28
N GLU A 150 4.59 10.26 -3.10
CA GLU A 150 5.62 9.74 -4.02
C GLU A 150 5.02 9.14 -5.30
N ILE A 151 3.86 8.47 -5.21
CA ILE A 151 3.29 7.71 -6.32
C ILE A 151 2.11 8.41 -6.96
N LEU A 152 1.26 9.08 -6.17
CA LEU A 152 0.10 9.80 -6.71
C LEU A 152 0.42 11.27 -7.01
N LEU A 153 1.54 11.81 -6.49
CA LEU A 153 1.90 13.24 -6.52
C LEU A 153 0.78 14.12 -5.96
N ASP A 154 -0.01 13.59 -5.02
CA ASP A 154 -1.15 14.29 -4.45
C ASP A 154 -0.69 15.27 -3.36
N THR A 155 -1.33 16.43 -3.29
CA THR A 155 -1.02 17.43 -2.26
C THR A 155 -1.70 17.03 -0.96
N ILE A 156 -0.89 16.76 0.07
CA ILE A 156 -1.43 16.42 1.39
C ILE A 156 -2.14 17.62 1.99
N HIS A 157 -3.44 17.47 2.26
CA HIS A 157 -4.24 18.48 2.95
C HIS A 157 -3.63 18.85 4.31
N GLU A 158 -3.66 20.14 4.69
CA GLU A 158 -3.05 20.66 5.93
C GLU A 158 -3.39 19.87 7.21
N LYS A 159 -4.65 19.45 7.39
CA LYS A 159 -5.10 18.62 8.52
C LYS A 159 -4.38 17.28 8.64
N ASN A 160 -3.73 16.84 7.56
CA ASN A 160 -2.99 15.60 7.46
C ASN A 160 -1.46 15.79 7.61
N LEU A 161 -0.98 17.02 7.78
CA LEU A 161 0.43 17.34 8.04
C LEU A 161 0.80 17.13 9.52
N THR A 162 0.63 15.90 10.02
CA THR A 162 0.94 15.57 11.41
C THR A 162 2.45 15.65 11.68
N PRO A 163 2.90 15.86 12.93
CA PRO A 163 4.32 15.84 13.27
C PRO A 163 5.02 14.53 12.85
N SER A 164 4.36 13.39 13.05
CA SER A 164 4.86 12.07 12.62
C SER A 164 5.02 11.99 11.10
N TYR A 165 4.08 12.58 10.34
CA TYR A 165 4.20 12.68 8.88
C TYR A 165 5.38 13.54 8.45
N LYS A 166 5.52 14.74 9.01
CA LYS A 166 6.63 15.64 8.69
C LYS A 166 7.98 14.98 8.99
N LYS A 167 8.10 14.29 10.13
CA LYS A 167 9.32 13.57 10.51
C LYS A 167 9.62 12.40 9.55
N GLY A 168 8.62 11.57 9.25
CA GLY A 168 8.78 10.43 8.34
C GLY A 168 9.16 10.85 6.93
N MET A 169 8.54 11.91 6.41
CA MET A 169 8.88 12.47 5.10
C MET A 169 10.27 13.12 5.06
N ALA A 170 10.66 13.86 6.10
CA ALA A 170 12.00 14.46 6.15
C ALA A 170 13.09 13.37 6.13
N GLU A 171 12.89 12.29 6.88
CA GLU A 171 13.81 11.15 6.88
C GLU A 171 13.84 10.42 5.53
N TRP A 172 12.67 10.17 4.93
CA TRP A 172 12.56 9.57 3.61
C TRP A 172 13.29 10.40 2.55
N LYS A 173 13.03 11.71 2.50
CA LYS A 173 13.65 12.64 1.56
C LYS A 173 15.18 12.70 1.71
N ALA A 174 15.65 12.80 2.95
CA ALA A 174 17.08 12.73 3.24
C ALA A 174 17.72 11.43 2.74
N PHE A 175 17.01 10.30 2.85
CA PHE A 175 17.49 9.01 2.32
C PHE A 175 17.54 8.96 0.79
N VAL A 176 16.52 9.47 0.10
CA VAL A 176 16.47 9.47 -1.37
C VAL A 176 17.24 10.63 -2.03
N GLY A 177 17.84 11.51 -1.23
CA GLY A 177 18.64 12.64 -1.71
C GLY A 177 17.83 13.83 -2.23
N GLN A 178 16.64 14.06 -1.65
CA GLN A 178 15.71 15.16 -2.00
C GLN A 178 15.56 16.19 -0.88
#